data_AF-A0A953EG68-F1
#
_entry.id   AF-A0A953EG68-F1
#
_cell.length_a   1.000
_cell.length_b   1.000
_cell.length_c   1.000
_cell.angle_alpha   90.00
_cell.angle_beta   90.00
_cell.angle_gamma   90.00
#
_symmetry.space_group_name_H-M   'P 1'
#
loop_
_entity.id
_entity.type
_entity.pdbx_description
1 polymer ?
#
loop_
_entity_poly.entity_id
_entity_poly.type
_entity_poly.pdbx_seq_one_letter_code
_entity_poly.pdbx_strand_id
1 'polypeptide(L)' 'NVPLAEFARDEVLLAHSWEGEPLTRQHGGPVRVVIPHLYFWKSPKWVTRIELLGADRPGFWEVRGYHNNGDPWLEERYG' A
#
# COMPACT_ATOMS: atom_id res chain seq x y z
N ASN A 1 -2.52 -0.54 -7.73
CA ASN A 1 -2.28 0.92 -7.73
C ASN A 1 -3.00 1.52 -6.52
N VAL A 2 -2.81 2.81 -6.23
CA VAL A 2 -3.54 3.53 -5.17
C VAL A 2 -3.84 4.94 -5.70
N PRO A 3 -5.09 5.45 -5.61
CA PRO A 3 -5.39 6.82 -5.98
C PRO A 3 -4.56 7.83 -5.16
N LEU A 4 -4.14 8.94 -5.76
CA LEU A 4 -3.30 9.93 -5.08
C LEU A 4 -3.95 10.46 -3.79
N ALA A 5 -5.26 10.72 -3.82
CA ALA A 5 -6.01 11.18 -2.65
C ALA A 5 -6.01 10.17 -1.50
N GLU A 6 -5.98 8.87 -1.80
CA GLU A 6 -5.89 7.80 -0.81
C GLU A 6 -4.47 7.67 -0.24
N PHE A 7 -3.45 7.82 -1.08
CA PHE A 7 -2.05 7.75 -0.67
C PHE A 7 -1.58 8.99 0.11
N ALA A 8 -2.20 10.15 -0.13
CA ALA A 8 -1.81 11.42 0.47
C ALA A 8 -2.54 11.75 1.79
N ARG A 9 -3.33 10.82 2.35
CA ARG A 9 -3.98 11.03 3.65
C ARG A 9 -2.93 11.06 4.77
N ASP A 10 -3.21 11.85 5.82
CA ASP A 10 -2.26 12.12 6.92
C ASP A 10 -1.84 10.84 7.68
N GLU A 11 -2.70 9.83 7.72
CA GLU A 11 -2.45 8.54 8.37
C GLU A 11 -1.57 7.58 7.55
N VAL A 12 -1.27 7.88 6.28
CA VAL A 12 -0.44 7.04 5.42
C VAL A 12 1.04 7.25 5.72
N LEU A 13 1.77 6.15 5.93
CA LEU A 13 3.16 6.19 6.36
C LEU A 13 4.10 5.53 5.36
N LEU A 14 5.25 6.17 5.15
CA LEU A 14 6.48 5.50 4.72
C LEU A 14 7.28 5.11 5.97
N ALA A 15 7.03 3.91 6.47
CA ALA A 15 7.65 3.41 7.68
C ALA A 15 9.04 2.83 7.38
N HIS A 16 10.05 3.30 8.12
CA HIS A 16 11.41 2.75 8.12
C HIS A 16 11.81 2.10 9.46
N SER A 17 11.10 2.42 10.54
CA SER A 17 11.36 1.95 11.90
C SER A 17 10.06 1.66 12.65
N TRP A 18 10.14 0.83 13.69
CA TRP A 18 9.08 0.57 14.68
C TRP A 18 9.76 0.54 16.06
N GLU A 19 9.25 1.30 17.04
CA GLU A 19 9.71 1.27 18.44
C GLU A 19 11.19 1.61 18.57
N GLY A 20 11.63 2.57 17.75
CA GLY A 20 13.02 3.03 17.71
C GLY A 20 13.96 2.14 16.89
N GLU A 21 13.54 0.92 16.53
CA GLU A 21 14.38 -0.03 15.79
C GLU A 21 14.07 -0.04 14.29
N PRO A 22 15.06 -0.28 13.42
CA PRO A 22 14.83 -0.46 11.98
C PRO A 22 13.88 -1.62 11.69
N LEU A 23 13.05 -1.48 10.65
CA LEU A 23 12.18 -2.57 10.21
C LEU A 23 13.01 -3.79 9.79
N THR A 24 12.65 -4.96 10.30
CA THR A 24 13.22 -6.22 9.81
C THR A 24 12.85 -6.45 8.35
N ARG A 25 13.64 -7.26 7.63
CA ARG A 25 13.32 -7.65 6.25
C ARG A 25 11.92 -8.28 6.15
N GLN A 26 11.52 -9.13 7.09
CA GLN A 26 10.19 -9.75 7.08
C GLN A 26 9.05 -8.72 7.21
N HIS A 27 9.27 -7.64 7.96
CA HIS A 27 8.32 -6.55 8.12
C HIS A 27 8.36 -5.51 7.00
N GLY A 28 9.29 -5.63 6.06
CA GLY A 28 9.36 -4.76 4.88
C GLY A 28 10.50 -3.77 4.87
N GLY A 29 11.48 -3.91 5.77
CA GLY A 29 12.67 -3.06 5.80
C GLY A 29 13.48 -3.09 4.50
N PRO A 30 14.16 -2.00 4.11
CA PRO A 30 14.38 -0.80 4.93
C PRO A 30 13.18 0.15 4.98
N VAL A 31 12.27 0.09 4.00
CA VAL A 31 11.09 0.97 3.92
C VAL A 31 9.88 0.19 3.41
N ARG A 32 8.74 0.41 4.04
CA ARG A 32 7.43 -0.03 3.55
C ARG A 32 6.43 1.12 3.54
N VAL A 33 5.36 0.95 2.77
CA VAL A 33 4.16 1.77 2.90
C VAL A 33 3.21 1.11 3.90
N VAL A 34 2.47 1.94 4.66
CA VAL A 34 1.32 1.54 5.47
C VAL A 34 0.15 2.46 5.11
N ILE A 35 -0.94 1.88 4.60
CA ILE A 35 -2.21 2.55 4.28
C ILE A 35 -3.27 1.95 5.21
N PRO A 36 -3.55 2.56 6.37
CA PRO A 36 -4.32 1.90 7.43
C PRO A 36 -5.77 1.57 7.07
N HIS A 37 -6.38 2.34 6.19
CA HIS A 37 -7.81 2.21 5.84
C HIS A 37 -8.09 1.29 4.65
N LEU A 38 -7.06 0.77 3.98
CA LEU A 38 -7.22 -0.21 2.89
C LEU A 38 -6.67 -1.57 3.31
N TYR A 39 -7.08 -2.62 2.60
CA TYR A 39 -6.51 -3.95 2.79
C TYR A 39 -4.99 -3.95 2.61
N PHE A 40 -4.32 -4.76 3.43
CA PHE A 40 -2.88 -4.67 3.62
C PHE A 40 -2.03 -5.02 2.37
N TRP A 41 -2.60 -5.61 1.32
CA TRP A 41 -1.90 -5.77 0.04
C TRP A 41 -1.62 -4.43 -0.65
N LYS A 42 -2.36 -3.37 -0.31
CA LYS A 42 -2.09 -1.98 -0.74
C LYS A 42 -0.94 -1.32 0.03
N SER A 43 -0.41 -2.00 1.06
CA SER A 43 0.71 -1.55 1.89
C SER A 43 2.01 -2.31 1.53
N PRO A 44 2.64 -2.04 0.37
CA PRO A 44 3.78 -2.80 -0.13
C PRO A 44 4.99 -2.75 0.81
N LYS A 45 5.68 -3.88 0.86
CA LYS A 45 6.98 -4.04 1.54
C LYS A 45 8.13 -3.77 0.57
N TRP A 46 9.29 -3.41 1.10
CA TRP A 46 10.54 -3.28 0.34
C TRP A 46 10.46 -2.25 -0.78
N VAL A 47 9.90 -1.08 -0.47
CA VAL A 47 9.67 -0.01 -1.45
C VAL A 47 11.01 0.55 -1.92
N THR A 48 11.21 0.56 -3.24
CA THR A 48 12.40 1.13 -3.90
C THR A 48 12.05 2.31 -4.82
N ARG A 49 10.78 2.46 -5.19
CA ARG A 49 10.29 3.48 -6.10
C ARG A 49 8.80 3.76 -5.84
N ILE A 50 8.43 5.03 -5.92
CA ILE A 50 7.04 5.48 -6.04
C ILE A 50 6.95 6.22 -7.38
N GLU A 51 5.97 5.86 -8.20
CA GLU A 51 5.75 6.44 -9.52
C GLU A 51 4.34 7.02 -9.57
N LEU A 52 4.23 8.29 -9.97
CA LEU A 52 2.95 8.95 -10.20
C LEU A 52 2.52 8.71 -11.65
N LEU A 53 1.30 8.21 -11.83
CA LEU A 53 0.71 7.93 -13.13
C LEU A 53 -0.43 8.90 -13.41
N GLY A 54 -0.57 9.33 -14.67
CA GLY A 54 -1.65 10.24 -15.09
C GLY A 54 -3.02 9.55 -15.27
N ALA A 55 -3.06 8.23 -15.24
CA ALA A 55 -4.28 7.44 -15.34
C ALA A 55 -4.13 6.14 -14.53
N ASP A 56 -5.28 5.57 -14.16
CA ASP A 56 -5.28 4.33 -13.40
C ASP A 56 -4.77 3.15 -14.23
N ARG A 57 -3.91 2.33 -13.62
CA ARG A 57 -3.34 1.12 -14.25
C ARG A 57 -3.26 -0.02 -13.23
N PRO A 58 -3.97 -1.13 -13.44
CA PRO A 58 -3.94 -2.27 -12.53
C PRO A 58 -2.52 -2.73 -12.21
N GLY A 59 -2.25 -2.99 -10.92
CA GLY A 59 -0.96 -3.46 -10.43
C GLY A 59 -0.92 -4.97 -10.27
N PHE A 60 0.03 -5.46 -9.46
CA PHE A 60 0.28 -6.89 -9.32
C PHE A 60 -0.91 -7.69 -8.77
N TRP A 61 -1.62 -7.17 -7.77
CA TRP A 61 -2.73 -7.87 -7.14
C TRP A 61 -4.02 -7.72 -7.94
N GLU A 62 -4.23 -6.54 -8.53
CA GLU A 62 -5.45 -6.21 -9.26
C GLU A 62 -5.59 -7.07 -10.53
N VAL A 63 -4.49 -7.29 -11.26
CA VAL A 63 -4.50 -8.23 -12.41
C VAL A 63 -4.69 -9.70 -12.01
N ARG A 64 -4.71 -10.02 -10.72
CA ARG A 64 -4.94 -11.36 -10.15
C ARG A 64 -6.30 -11.47 -9.47
N GLY A 65 -7.22 -10.54 -9.76
CA GLY A 65 -8.62 -10.59 -9.31
C GLY A 65 -8.87 -9.95 -7.94
N TYR A 66 -7.89 -9.23 -7.37
CA TYR A 66 -8.13 -8.40 -6.19
C TYR A 66 -8.74 -7.07 -6.60
N HIS A 67 -9.60 -6.54 -5.72
CA HIS A 67 -10.28 -5.28 -6.00
C HIS A 67 -9.28 -4.12 -6.18
N ASN A 68 -9.63 -3.20 -7.08
CA ASN A 68 -8.77 -2.07 -7.42
C ASN A 68 -8.64 -1.03 -6.30
N ASN A 69 -9.65 -0.87 -5.43
CA ASN A 69 -9.58 0.05 -4.29
C ASN A 69 -9.19 -0.69 -3.00
N GLY A 70 -9.97 -1.67 -2.57
CA GLY A 70 -9.58 -2.57 -1.48
C GLY A 70 -9.99 -2.06 -0.10
N ASP A 71 -11.14 -1.41 -0.01
CA ASP A 71 -11.74 -0.99 1.25
C ASP A 71 -12.27 -2.21 2.05
N PRO A 72 -11.79 -2.46 3.28
CA PRO A 72 -12.22 -3.58 4.09
C PRO A 72 -13.65 -3.43 4.64
N TRP A 73 -14.16 -2.21 4.79
CA TRP A 73 -15.51 -1.94 5.31
C TRP A 73 -16.58 -2.12 4.25
N LEU A 74 -16.21 -1.95 2.99
CA LEU A 74 -17.06 -2.23 1.83
C LEU A 74 -16.87 -3.67 1.29
N GLU A 75 -16.11 -4.51 1.99
CA GLU A 75 -15.82 -5.89 1.60
C GLU A 75 -15.19 -6.04 0.20
N GLU A 76 -14.39 -5.06 -0.22
CA GLU A 76 -13.76 -4.99 -1.53
C GLU A 76 -12.54 -5.92 -1.63
N ARG A 77 -12.75 -7.22 -1.46
CA ARG A 77 -11.65 -8.19 -1.52
C ARG A 77 -11.29 -8.60 -2.93
N TYR A 78 -12.30 -8.84 -3.75
CA TYR A 78 -12.18 -9.32 -5.12
C TYR A 78 -13.07 -8.50 -6.05
N GLY A 79 -12.77 -8.52 -7.36
CA GLY A 79 -13.52 -7.78 -8.38
C GLY A 79 -12.64 -7.34 -9.53
#